data_AF-A0A5M5C8K4-F1
#
_entry.id   AF-A0A5M5C8K4-F1
#
_cell.length_a   1.000
_cell.length_b   1.000
_cell.length_c   1.000
_cell.angle_alpha   90.00
_cell.angle_beta   90.00
_cell.angle_gamma   90.00
#
_symmetry.space_group_name_H-M   'P 1'
#
loop_
_entity.id
_entity.type
_entity.pdbx_description
1 polymer ?
#
loop_
_entity_poly.entity_id
_entity_poly.type
_entity_poly.pdbx_seq_one_letter_code
_entity_poly.pdbx_strand_id
1 'polypeptide(L)'
;MKLQNKWFIGAMLGAAVCLVSTSCVDEIKFGNSFLDKAPGGNATIDTVFNSAEYTRQFLNTCYSRQYYGLPYNTDSNGNIPDSSSPYLGKKDALTDCWSLYFSDATVYQQYYLGSLNANYGTRGNIFPYTREMVWEVVRWCWLLMENIDRVPGMDSTEKTQLVAEAKCLIAARYFDMFRHYGGLPLLYASFTGTESGYEIPRATVEETVNYMIKMLDDAINSGGLVWAYADADLASKAGHWTKAGAMALKCKIWQFAASPLFNDVNGYAGGNSEAEQQHLVWYGGYHAELWDNCLKACEAFFKELESQGGYSLNKASEETPEQYRQAYRMGYIRQNSKEVLHSVRTNMSDAFNSSSYMWHSWAVPSLCRT
;
A
#
# COMPACT_ATOMS: atom_id res chain seq x y z
N MET A 1 39.81 35.63 45.20
CA MET A 1 39.83 34.17 45.43
C MET A 1 39.44 33.49 44.11
N LYS A 2 40.42 33.01 43.35
CA LYS A 2 40.23 32.34 42.04
C LYS A 2 40.90 30.96 42.13
N LEU A 3 40.33 30.00 41.38
CA LEU A 3 40.85 28.66 41.04
C LEU A 3 40.26 27.47 41.81
N GLN A 4 39.02 27.09 41.51
CA GLN A 4 38.57 25.69 41.43
C GLN A 4 37.38 25.64 40.45
N ASN A 5 37.59 25.13 39.22
CA ASN A 5 36.56 24.62 38.28
C ASN A 5 37.17 24.39 36.87
N LYS A 6 38.06 23.39 36.74
CA LYS A 6 38.51 22.91 35.42
C LYS A 6 38.52 21.38 35.26
N TRP A 7 38.14 20.62 36.30
CA TRP A 7 38.26 19.16 36.29
C TRP A 7 36.92 18.40 36.23
N PHE A 8 35.78 19.10 36.19
CA PHE A 8 34.45 18.46 36.08
C PHE A 8 33.78 18.59 34.70
N ILE A 9 34.32 19.39 33.79
CA ILE A 9 33.82 19.49 32.39
C ILE A 9 34.52 18.48 31.47
N GLY A 10 35.71 18.01 31.83
CA GLY A 10 36.46 17.02 31.03
C GLY A 10 35.95 15.58 31.13
N ALA A 11 35.18 15.23 32.18
CA ALA A 11 34.75 13.86 32.42
C ALA A 11 33.38 13.50 31.81
N MET A 12 32.57 14.48 31.39
CA MET A 12 31.31 14.22 30.67
C MET A 12 31.42 14.32 29.14
N LEU A 13 32.57 14.76 28.60
CA LEU A 13 32.88 14.68 27.17
C LEU A 13 33.67 13.42 26.78
N GLY A 14 34.23 12.69 27.75
CA GLY A 14 35.01 11.47 27.52
C GLY A 14 34.21 10.15 27.50
N ALA A 15 32.91 10.19 27.83
CA ALA A 15 32.06 8.99 27.87
C ALA A 15 30.92 8.99 26.83
N ALA A 16 30.81 10.05 26.02
CA ALA A 16 29.80 10.19 24.96
C ALA A 16 30.34 9.92 23.54
N VAL A 17 31.56 9.39 23.41
CA VAL A 17 32.23 9.12 22.12
C VAL A 17 32.39 7.61 21.83
N CYS A 18 31.89 6.72 22.68
CA CYS A 18 32.07 5.26 22.50
C CYS A 18 30.86 4.48 21.95
N LEU A 19 29.87 5.13 21.31
CA LEU A 19 28.70 4.43 20.72
C LEU A 19 28.33 4.86 19.30
N VAL A 20 29.29 5.33 18.49
CA VAL A 20 29.05 5.59 17.07
C VAL A 20 29.94 4.66 16.24
N SER A 21 29.29 3.61 15.74
CA SER A 21 29.58 2.85 14.51
C SER A 21 31.04 2.46 14.23
N THR A 22 31.31 1.16 14.40
CA THR A 22 32.26 0.43 13.56
C THR A 22 31.78 0.44 12.09
N SER A 23 32.09 1.50 11.35
CA SER A 23 32.15 1.44 9.88
C SER A 23 33.51 0.87 9.51
N CYS A 24 33.53 -0.36 9.02
CA CYS A 24 34.75 -1.01 8.57
C CYS A 24 35.27 -0.34 7.29
N VAL A 25 36.43 0.31 7.43
CA VAL A 25 37.51 0.61 6.45
C VAL A 25 37.14 1.43 5.20
N ASP A 26 37.35 2.75 5.27
CA ASP A 26 37.67 3.56 4.09
C ASP A 26 39.20 3.65 3.94
N GLU A 27 39.73 3.15 2.82
CA GLU A 27 41.10 3.41 2.37
C GLU A 27 41.23 4.89 1.97
N ILE A 28 42.17 5.60 2.60
CA ILE A 28 42.53 6.97 2.22
C ILE A 28 43.22 6.94 0.84
N LYS A 29 42.54 7.41 -0.22
CA LYS A 29 43.12 7.58 -1.56
C LYS A 29 43.47 9.05 -1.82
N PHE A 30 44.73 9.32 -2.21
CA PHE A 30 45.20 10.63 -2.66
C PHE A 30 45.36 10.66 -4.18
N GLY A 31 44.86 11.73 -4.83
CA GLY A 31 44.93 11.94 -6.28
C GLY A 31 43.67 12.66 -6.82
N ASN A 32 43.51 12.72 -8.15
CA ASN A 32 42.35 13.34 -8.84
C ASN A 32 40.97 12.76 -8.44
N SER A 33 40.93 11.71 -7.61
CA SER A 33 39.77 11.22 -6.87
C SER A 33 39.25 12.19 -5.80
N PHE A 34 39.89 13.35 -5.59
CA PHE A 34 39.34 14.48 -4.81
C PHE A 34 38.11 15.13 -5.46
N LEU A 35 37.86 14.86 -6.75
CA LEU A 35 36.65 15.29 -7.46
C LEU A 35 35.53 14.24 -7.44
N ASP A 36 35.73 13.10 -6.78
CA ASP A 36 34.64 12.18 -6.50
C ASP A 36 33.84 12.70 -5.31
N LYS A 37 32.56 12.92 -5.57
CA LYS A 37 31.56 13.37 -4.59
C LYS A 37 31.69 12.54 -3.30
N ALA A 38 31.85 13.23 -2.17
CA ALA A 38 32.00 12.62 -0.85
C ALA A 38 30.94 11.52 -0.58
N PRO A 39 31.27 10.45 0.16
CA PRO A 39 30.39 9.31 0.43
C PRO A 39 29.29 9.69 1.43
N GLY A 40 28.32 10.44 0.92
CA GLY A 40 26.95 10.53 1.43
C GLY A 40 25.99 10.15 0.31
N GLY A 41 26.34 9.07 -0.41
CA GLY A 41 25.78 8.75 -1.73
C GLY A 41 24.33 8.31 -1.67
N ASN A 42 23.44 9.03 -2.35
CA ASN A 42 22.12 8.53 -2.71
C ASN A 42 22.29 7.14 -3.33
N ALA A 43 21.59 6.13 -2.81
CA ALA A 43 21.62 4.78 -3.39
C ALA A 43 21.20 4.86 -4.86
N THR A 44 22.05 4.34 -5.76
CA THR A 44 21.70 4.26 -7.19
C THR A 44 20.96 2.96 -7.46
N ILE A 45 20.31 2.86 -8.62
CA ILE A 45 19.70 1.61 -9.11
C ILE A 45 20.74 0.48 -9.04
N ASP A 46 22.00 0.73 -9.43
CA ASP A 46 23.07 -0.27 -9.37
C ASP A 46 23.48 -0.64 -7.95
N THR A 47 23.49 0.30 -7.00
CA THR A 47 23.74 -0.04 -5.59
C THR A 47 22.65 -0.96 -5.05
N VAL A 48 21.38 -0.68 -5.38
CA VAL A 48 20.23 -1.47 -4.88
C VAL A 48 20.23 -2.88 -5.47
N PHE A 49 20.32 -3.00 -6.79
CA PHE A 49 20.17 -4.29 -7.49
C PHE A 49 21.49 -5.07 -7.64
N ASN A 50 22.55 -4.65 -6.96
CA ASN A 50 23.77 -5.46 -6.78
C ASN A 50 23.82 -6.17 -5.42
N SER A 51 22.77 -6.06 -4.60
CA SER A 51 22.66 -6.70 -3.29
C SER A 51 21.27 -7.31 -3.10
N ALA A 52 21.22 -8.60 -2.77
CA ALA A 52 19.96 -9.28 -2.47
C ALA A 52 19.24 -8.63 -1.28
N GLU A 53 19.99 -8.18 -0.28
CA GLU A 53 19.43 -7.51 0.90
C GLU A 53 18.83 -6.15 0.55
N TYR A 54 19.54 -5.31 -0.22
CA TYR A 54 19.00 -4.02 -0.65
C TYR A 54 17.81 -4.17 -1.58
N THR A 55 17.77 -5.23 -2.38
CA THR A 55 16.60 -5.55 -3.23
C THR A 55 15.38 -5.89 -2.37
N ARG A 56 15.53 -6.69 -1.30
CA ARG A 56 14.43 -6.97 -0.34
C ARG A 56 13.95 -5.69 0.35
N GLN A 57 14.89 -4.84 0.79
CA GLN A 57 14.55 -3.55 1.41
C GLN A 57 13.81 -2.61 0.43
N PHE A 58 14.19 -2.64 -0.85
CA PHE A 58 13.49 -1.90 -1.89
C PHE A 58 12.05 -2.37 -2.09
N LEU A 59 11.80 -3.69 -2.07
CA LEU A 59 10.44 -4.22 -2.06
C LEU A 59 9.67 -3.75 -0.81
N ASN A 60 10.30 -3.75 0.37
CA ASN A 60 9.68 -3.23 1.60
C ASN A 60 9.30 -1.74 1.48
N THR A 61 10.08 -0.94 0.75
CA THR A 61 9.71 0.45 0.42
C THR A 61 8.42 0.50 -0.40
N CYS A 62 8.24 -0.39 -1.38
CA CYS A 62 6.99 -0.47 -2.13
C CYS A 62 5.80 -0.82 -1.23
N TYR A 63 5.96 -1.79 -0.33
CA TYR A 63 4.94 -2.18 0.66
C TYR A 63 4.53 -1.04 1.60
N SER A 64 5.50 -0.21 2.01
CA SER A 64 5.31 0.83 3.01
C SER A 64 4.34 1.95 2.60
N ARG A 65 3.92 1.98 1.32
CA ARG A 65 3.05 3.00 0.73
C ARG A 65 1.69 2.45 0.29
N GLN A 66 1.33 1.22 0.68
CA GLN A 66 -0.01 0.70 0.46
C GLN A 66 -1.07 1.54 1.20
N TYR A 67 -2.29 1.56 0.65
CA TYR A 67 -3.38 2.29 1.26
C TYR A 67 -3.74 1.67 2.61
N TYR A 68 -3.78 2.52 3.63
CA TYR A 68 -4.23 2.14 4.95
C TYR A 68 -5.59 2.78 5.24
N GLY A 69 -6.55 1.97 5.70
CA GLY A 69 -7.97 2.33 5.75
C GLY A 69 -8.35 3.41 6.76
N LEU A 70 -7.48 3.71 7.73
CA LEU A 70 -7.74 4.72 8.76
C LEU A 70 -6.71 5.84 8.69
N PRO A 71 -7.02 7.04 9.18
CA PRO A 71 -6.02 8.06 9.41
C PRO A 71 -4.98 7.60 10.45
N TYR A 72 -3.71 7.95 10.24
CA TYR A 72 -2.61 7.56 11.14
C TYR A 72 -1.45 8.55 11.22
N ASN A 73 -1.36 9.53 10.31
CA ASN A 73 -0.25 10.49 10.30
C ASN A 73 -0.63 11.75 9.49
N THR A 74 -0.10 12.91 9.85
CA THR A 74 -0.17 14.12 9.03
C THR A 74 1.23 14.56 8.65
N ASP A 75 1.55 14.53 7.35
CA ASP A 75 2.82 15.07 6.83
C ASP A 75 2.54 16.04 5.69
N SER A 76 2.81 17.33 5.90
CA SER A 76 2.69 18.34 4.85
C SER A 76 3.77 18.25 3.78
N ASN A 77 4.87 17.52 4.03
CA ASN A 77 6.01 17.47 3.11
C ASN A 77 5.81 16.50 1.94
N GLY A 78 4.81 15.61 2.01
CA GLY A 78 4.51 14.66 0.94
C GLY A 78 5.40 13.43 0.92
N ASN A 79 5.94 13.03 2.07
CA ASN A 79 6.71 11.80 2.20
C ASN A 79 5.80 10.59 2.49
N ILE A 80 4.52 10.82 2.77
CA ILE A 80 3.48 9.82 2.94
C ILE A 80 2.19 10.25 2.19
N PRO A 81 1.27 9.31 1.89
CA PRO A 81 0.01 9.62 1.24
C PRO A 81 -0.83 10.63 2.06
N ASP A 82 -1.39 11.64 1.41
CA ASP A 82 -2.20 12.67 2.08
C ASP A 82 -3.45 12.07 2.75
N SER A 83 -4.04 11.00 2.18
CA SER A 83 -5.16 10.26 2.78
C SER A 83 -4.83 9.62 4.14
N SER A 84 -3.57 9.61 4.56
CA SER A 84 -3.16 9.21 5.92
C SER A 84 -3.59 10.22 6.98
N SER A 85 -3.91 11.46 6.58
CA SER A 85 -4.20 12.56 7.50
C SER A 85 -5.63 12.53 8.03
N PRO A 86 -5.83 12.70 9.36
CA PRO A 86 -7.17 12.87 9.93
C PRO A 86 -7.88 14.14 9.44
N TYR A 87 -7.14 15.12 8.91
CA TYR A 87 -7.70 16.37 8.38
C TYR A 87 -8.19 16.25 6.93
N LEU A 88 -7.84 15.17 6.22
CA LEU A 88 -8.36 14.92 4.88
C LEU A 88 -9.71 14.21 4.96
N GLY A 89 -9.74 13.12 5.74
CA GLY A 89 -10.84 12.19 5.81
C GLY A 89 -10.67 11.00 4.87
N LYS A 90 -11.62 10.08 4.89
CA LYS A 90 -11.60 8.82 4.12
C LYS A 90 -12.90 8.68 3.34
N LYS A 91 -12.89 7.83 2.32
CA LYS A 91 -14.10 7.50 1.55
C LYS A 91 -15.24 6.96 2.43
N ASP A 92 -14.91 6.25 3.51
CA ASP A 92 -15.90 5.71 4.44
C ASP A 92 -16.67 6.83 5.15
N ALA A 93 -16.05 8.01 5.30
CA ALA A 93 -16.71 9.22 5.80
C ALA A 93 -17.63 9.89 4.77
N LEU A 94 -17.71 9.39 3.53
CA LEU A 94 -18.69 9.84 2.52
C LEU A 94 -19.97 8.99 2.53
N THR A 95 -20.10 8.09 3.50
CA THR A 95 -21.26 7.21 3.68
C THR A 95 -22.01 7.59 4.96
N ASP A 96 -23.17 6.98 5.19
CA ASP A 96 -23.92 7.08 6.45
C ASP A 96 -23.31 6.24 7.58
N CYS A 97 -22.31 5.39 7.30
CA CYS A 97 -21.61 4.58 8.30
C CYS A 97 -20.62 5.37 9.16
N TRP A 98 -20.09 6.49 8.65
CA TRP A 98 -19.14 7.35 9.37
C TRP A 98 -19.29 8.79 8.89
N SER A 99 -19.29 9.75 9.83
CA SER A 99 -19.29 11.17 9.50
C SER A 99 -18.18 11.91 10.25
N LEU A 100 -17.53 12.85 9.57
CA LEU A 100 -16.54 13.75 10.15
C LEU A 100 -17.15 15.11 10.43
N TYR A 101 -17.45 15.40 11.69
CA TYR A 101 -18.08 16.66 12.10
C TYR A 101 -17.10 17.84 12.26
N PHE A 102 -15.81 17.61 12.04
CA PHE A 102 -14.80 18.66 12.11
C PHE A 102 -14.86 19.51 10.84
N SER A 103 -15.24 20.78 10.97
CA SER A 103 -15.49 21.68 9.84
C SER A 103 -14.29 21.83 8.93
N ASP A 104 -13.07 21.84 9.46
CA ASP A 104 -11.88 22.11 8.62
C ASP A 104 -11.37 20.86 7.89
N ALA A 105 -12.03 19.70 8.06
CA ALA A 105 -11.69 18.51 7.31
C ALA A 105 -12.01 18.68 5.82
N THR A 106 -11.17 18.13 4.95
CA THR A 106 -11.38 18.20 3.48
C THR A 106 -12.69 17.54 3.07
N VAL A 107 -13.03 16.38 3.65
CA VAL A 107 -14.36 15.75 3.48
C VAL A 107 -15.48 16.76 3.75
N TYR A 108 -15.42 17.50 4.87
CA TYR A 108 -16.46 18.45 5.23
C TYR A 108 -16.55 19.60 4.21
N GLN A 109 -15.44 20.27 3.96
CA GLN A 109 -15.39 21.47 3.11
C GLN A 109 -15.72 21.17 1.64
N GLN A 110 -15.25 20.04 1.13
CA GLN A 110 -15.33 19.73 -0.30
C GLN A 110 -16.53 18.84 -0.63
N TYR A 111 -16.82 17.83 0.19
CA TYR A 111 -17.86 16.86 -0.13
C TYR A 111 -19.18 17.20 0.53
N TYR A 112 -19.22 17.42 1.85
CA TYR A 112 -20.49 17.68 2.54
C TYR A 112 -21.13 19.01 2.14
N LEU A 113 -20.31 20.05 1.88
CA LEU A 113 -20.79 21.32 1.37
C LEU A 113 -21.02 21.33 -0.16
N GLY A 114 -20.65 20.25 -0.87
CA GLY A 114 -20.78 20.16 -2.33
C GLY A 114 -19.86 21.10 -3.11
N SER A 115 -18.70 21.47 -2.54
CA SER A 115 -17.75 22.43 -3.14
C SER A 115 -16.70 21.78 -4.04
N LEU A 116 -16.59 20.45 -4.04
CA LEU A 116 -15.59 19.72 -4.80
C LEU A 116 -15.74 20.00 -6.30
N ASN A 117 -14.64 20.40 -6.92
CA ASN A 117 -14.54 20.62 -8.35
C ASN A 117 -13.12 20.29 -8.83
N ALA A 118 -12.87 20.26 -10.14
CA ALA A 118 -11.56 19.89 -10.70
C ALA A 118 -10.44 20.89 -10.36
N ASN A 119 -10.78 22.14 -10.05
CA ASN A 119 -9.83 23.17 -9.62
C ASN A 119 -9.64 23.14 -8.10
N TYR A 120 -9.00 22.08 -7.61
CA TYR A 120 -8.67 21.93 -6.21
C TYR A 120 -7.16 22.07 -5.98
N GLY A 121 -6.79 22.79 -4.92
CA GLY A 121 -5.38 22.89 -4.51
C GLY A 121 -4.88 21.62 -3.83
N THR A 122 -3.65 21.64 -3.32
CA THR A 122 -3.14 20.55 -2.48
C THR A 122 -4.14 20.21 -1.38
N ARG A 123 -4.47 18.92 -1.23
CA ARG A 123 -5.45 18.42 -0.24
C ARG A 123 -6.88 18.92 -0.43
N GLY A 124 -7.26 19.41 -1.61
CA GLY A 124 -8.67 19.71 -1.91
C GLY A 124 -9.49 18.50 -2.38
N ASN A 125 -8.93 17.30 -2.31
CA ASN A 125 -9.60 16.03 -2.57
C ASN A 125 -9.18 15.03 -1.47
N ILE A 126 -10.02 14.03 -1.16
CA ILE A 126 -9.74 13.00 -0.15
C ILE A 126 -8.81 11.89 -0.65
N PHE A 127 -8.62 11.80 -1.97
CA PHE A 127 -7.66 10.89 -2.60
C PHE A 127 -6.99 11.58 -3.81
N PRO A 128 -6.14 12.60 -3.57
CA PRO A 128 -5.49 13.36 -4.63
C PRO A 128 -4.49 12.52 -5.45
N TYR A 129 -4.72 12.35 -6.76
CA TYR A 129 -3.89 11.50 -7.63
C TYR A 129 -2.37 11.84 -7.65
N THR A 130 -1.96 13.05 -7.27
CA THR A 130 -0.54 13.46 -7.21
C THR A 130 0.11 13.29 -5.83
N ARG A 131 -0.67 12.96 -4.79
CA ARG A 131 -0.22 13.00 -3.39
C ARG A 131 -0.49 11.71 -2.63
N GLU A 132 -0.96 10.68 -3.33
CA GLU A 132 -1.22 9.36 -2.76
C GLU A 132 -0.07 8.37 -2.99
N MET A 133 1.02 8.77 -3.65
CA MET A 133 2.19 7.91 -3.95
C MET A 133 1.87 6.69 -4.83
N VAL A 134 0.78 6.73 -5.59
CA VAL A 134 0.40 5.60 -6.47
C VAL A 134 1.43 5.42 -7.58
N TRP A 135 1.79 6.50 -8.27
CA TRP A 135 2.69 6.46 -9.43
C TRP A 135 4.14 6.14 -9.04
N GLU A 136 4.59 6.63 -7.89
CA GLU A 136 5.90 6.34 -7.32
C GLU A 136 6.03 4.85 -7.05
N VAL A 137 5.04 4.24 -6.39
CA VAL A 137 5.05 2.79 -6.12
C VAL A 137 4.98 1.98 -7.41
N VAL A 138 4.16 2.38 -8.37
CA VAL A 138 4.09 1.71 -9.69
C VAL A 138 5.45 1.75 -10.37
N ARG A 139 6.12 2.91 -10.40
CA ARG A 139 7.47 3.05 -10.94
C ARG A 139 8.49 2.20 -10.19
N TRP A 140 8.45 2.18 -8.86
CA TRP A 140 9.36 1.35 -8.07
C TRP A 140 9.15 -0.14 -8.35
N CYS A 141 7.91 -0.61 -8.45
CA CYS A 141 7.62 -1.99 -8.81
C CYS A 141 8.15 -2.35 -10.19
N TRP A 142 8.00 -1.47 -11.20
CA TRP A 142 8.61 -1.66 -12.52
C TRP A 142 10.13 -1.71 -12.46
N LEU A 143 10.77 -0.78 -11.75
CA LEU A 143 12.23 -0.80 -11.55
C LEU A 143 12.70 -2.11 -10.93
N LEU A 144 11.97 -2.64 -9.93
CA LEU A 144 12.28 -3.94 -9.35
C LEU A 144 12.18 -5.04 -10.40
N MET A 145 11.06 -5.15 -11.11
CA MET A 145 10.84 -6.20 -12.10
C MET A 145 11.85 -6.16 -13.25
N GLU A 146 12.26 -4.97 -13.69
CA GLU A 146 13.24 -4.77 -14.76
C GLU A 146 14.68 -5.11 -14.35
N ASN A 147 14.99 -5.11 -13.04
CA ASN A 147 16.35 -5.28 -12.53
C ASN A 147 16.55 -6.52 -11.66
N ILE A 148 15.49 -7.27 -11.33
CA ILE A 148 15.57 -8.42 -10.41
C ILE A 148 16.49 -9.53 -10.93
N ASP A 149 16.54 -9.73 -12.25
CA ASP A 149 17.30 -10.83 -12.85
C ASP A 149 18.81 -10.66 -12.69
N ARG A 150 19.30 -9.42 -12.70
CA ARG A 150 20.73 -9.12 -12.55
C ARG A 150 21.23 -9.14 -11.11
N VAL A 151 20.35 -9.32 -10.12
CA VAL A 151 20.75 -9.37 -8.70
C VAL A 151 21.62 -10.61 -8.44
N PRO A 152 22.88 -10.44 -8.00
CA PRO A 152 23.79 -11.56 -7.77
C PRO A 152 23.40 -12.33 -6.52
N GLY A 153 23.53 -13.67 -6.58
CA GLY A 153 23.36 -14.55 -5.41
C GLY A 153 21.93 -14.68 -4.86
N MET A 154 20.92 -14.08 -5.53
CA MET A 154 19.51 -14.25 -5.18
C MET A 154 18.92 -15.47 -5.89
N ASP A 155 18.22 -16.32 -5.14
CA ASP A 155 17.60 -17.54 -5.66
C ASP A 155 16.49 -17.24 -6.67
N SER A 156 16.33 -18.11 -7.67
CA SER A 156 15.31 -17.96 -8.72
C SER A 156 13.87 -17.99 -8.18
N THR A 157 13.61 -18.78 -7.14
CA THR A 157 12.30 -18.85 -6.48
C THR A 157 11.99 -17.52 -5.78
N GLU A 158 12.99 -16.97 -5.08
CA GLU A 158 12.86 -15.66 -4.42
C GLU A 158 12.65 -14.53 -5.44
N LYS A 159 13.40 -14.51 -6.55
CA LYS A 159 13.17 -13.54 -7.63
C LYS A 159 11.73 -13.61 -8.16
N THR A 160 11.23 -14.83 -8.40
CA THR A 160 9.86 -15.07 -8.85
C THR A 160 8.82 -14.56 -7.85
N GLN A 161 9.05 -14.81 -6.56
CA GLN A 161 8.21 -14.29 -5.48
C GLN A 161 8.19 -12.76 -5.46
N LEU A 162 9.36 -12.10 -5.48
CA LEU A 162 9.47 -10.63 -5.46
C LEU A 162 8.76 -9.98 -6.65
N VAL A 163 8.86 -10.58 -7.84
CA VAL A 163 8.12 -10.12 -9.03
C VAL A 163 6.61 -10.28 -8.85
N ALA A 164 6.16 -11.43 -8.33
CA ALA A 164 4.73 -11.67 -8.10
C ALA A 164 4.15 -10.68 -7.07
N GLU A 165 4.87 -10.44 -5.98
CA GLU A 165 4.50 -9.45 -4.97
C GLU A 165 4.45 -8.02 -5.53
N ALA A 166 5.42 -7.63 -6.37
CA ALA A 166 5.42 -6.33 -7.05
C ALA A 166 4.22 -6.14 -7.98
N LYS A 167 3.80 -7.17 -8.72
CA LYS A 167 2.58 -7.13 -9.55
C LYS A 167 1.32 -6.97 -8.71
N CYS A 168 1.21 -7.66 -7.58
CA CYS A 168 0.10 -7.47 -6.63
C CYS A 168 0.06 -6.04 -6.08
N LEU A 169 1.23 -5.46 -5.74
CA LEU A 169 1.33 -4.07 -5.31
C LEU A 169 0.86 -3.11 -6.40
N ILE A 170 1.28 -3.29 -7.66
CA ILE A 170 0.79 -2.49 -8.80
C ILE A 170 -0.74 -2.56 -8.87
N ALA A 171 -1.31 -3.76 -8.88
CA ALA A 171 -2.76 -3.94 -8.94
C ALA A 171 -3.50 -3.26 -7.78
N ALA A 172 -2.97 -3.38 -6.56
CA ALA A 172 -3.56 -2.76 -5.37
C ALA A 172 -3.51 -1.22 -5.44
N ARG A 173 -2.38 -0.64 -5.87
CA ARG A 173 -2.23 0.82 -6.00
C ARG A 173 -3.09 1.40 -7.12
N TYR A 174 -3.19 0.70 -8.26
CA TYR A 174 -4.14 1.04 -9.31
C TYR A 174 -5.58 0.98 -8.80
N PHE A 175 -5.95 -0.09 -8.08
CA PHE A 175 -7.29 -0.22 -7.52
C PHE A 175 -7.60 0.89 -6.52
N ASP A 176 -6.60 1.33 -5.75
CA ASP A 176 -6.81 2.40 -4.79
C ASP A 176 -7.30 3.69 -5.46
N MET A 177 -6.69 4.05 -6.59
CA MET A 177 -7.02 5.24 -7.39
C MET A 177 -8.22 5.04 -8.32
N PHE A 178 -8.39 3.83 -8.88
CA PHE A 178 -9.50 3.47 -9.77
C PHE A 178 -10.87 3.78 -9.14
N ARG A 179 -11.01 3.54 -7.84
CA ARG A 179 -12.23 3.82 -7.08
C ARG A 179 -12.63 5.30 -7.01
N HIS A 180 -11.69 6.20 -7.27
CA HIS A 180 -11.90 7.64 -7.21
C HIS A 180 -12.00 8.29 -8.59
N TYR A 181 -11.37 7.71 -9.61
CA TYR A 181 -11.22 8.34 -10.91
C TYR A 181 -11.76 7.53 -12.09
N GLY A 182 -12.03 6.23 -11.93
CA GLY A 182 -12.30 5.33 -13.05
C GLY A 182 -11.02 5.02 -13.82
N GLY A 183 -11.05 5.07 -15.14
CA GLY A 183 -9.95 4.76 -16.04
C GLY A 183 -8.69 5.61 -15.80
N LEU A 184 -7.51 5.00 -15.88
CA LEU A 184 -6.21 5.56 -15.48
C LEU A 184 -5.17 5.41 -16.58
N PRO A 185 -4.10 6.23 -16.59
CA PRO A 185 -2.93 5.97 -17.43
C PRO A 185 -2.30 4.61 -17.10
N LEU A 186 -2.00 3.81 -18.12
CA LEU A 186 -1.42 2.47 -17.96
C LEU A 186 0.08 2.51 -18.21
N LEU A 187 0.87 2.15 -17.19
CA LEU A 187 2.33 2.14 -17.26
C LEU A 187 2.83 0.71 -17.40
N TYR A 188 3.65 0.44 -18.43
CA TYR A 188 4.18 -0.89 -18.73
C TYR A 188 5.71 -1.00 -18.54
N ALA A 189 6.33 0.06 -18.03
CA ALA A 189 7.75 0.14 -17.75
C ALA A 189 8.03 1.30 -16.79
N SER A 190 9.24 1.33 -16.24
CA SER A 190 9.75 2.50 -15.53
C SER A 190 10.21 3.59 -16.51
N PHE A 191 10.13 4.85 -16.09
CA PHE A 191 10.72 5.96 -16.83
C PHE A 191 12.21 6.10 -16.50
N THR A 192 13.03 6.25 -17.55
CA THR A 192 14.48 6.51 -17.48
C THR A 192 14.77 7.97 -17.14
N GLY A 193 13.84 8.89 -17.41
CA GLY A 193 14.03 10.33 -17.24
C GLY A 193 14.57 11.02 -18.49
N THR A 194 14.68 10.29 -19.61
CA THR A 194 15.18 10.81 -20.90
C THR A 194 14.18 10.65 -22.03
N GLU A 195 12.93 10.29 -21.72
CA GLU A 195 11.85 10.15 -22.68
C GLU A 195 11.50 11.50 -23.32
N SER A 196 11.06 11.45 -24.59
CA SER A 196 10.61 12.64 -25.31
C SER A 196 9.30 13.23 -24.78
N GLY A 197 8.58 12.48 -23.94
CA GLY A 197 7.36 12.92 -23.27
C GLY A 197 6.90 11.93 -22.20
N TYR A 198 6.17 12.46 -21.21
CA TYR A 198 5.60 11.71 -20.08
C TYR A 198 4.08 11.74 -20.07
N GLU A 199 3.48 12.34 -21.10
CA GLU A 199 2.03 12.47 -21.24
C GLU A 199 1.44 11.14 -21.71
N ILE A 200 0.84 10.40 -20.78
CA ILE A 200 0.14 9.16 -21.07
C ILE A 200 -1.36 9.43 -20.85
N PRO A 201 -2.19 9.30 -21.89
CA PRO A 201 -3.62 9.53 -21.74
C PRO A 201 -4.23 8.49 -20.79
N ARG A 202 -5.35 8.87 -20.17
CA ARG A 202 -6.14 7.93 -19.37
C ARG A 202 -6.68 6.84 -20.29
N ALA A 203 -6.53 5.58 -19.89
CA ALA A 203 -7.24 4.49 -20.51
C ALA A 203 -8.71 4.47 -20.05
N THR A 204 -9.52 3.66 -20.73
CA THR A 204 -10.91 3.39 -20.32
C THR A 204 -10.98 2.66 -18.98
N VAL A 205 -12.18 2.61 -18.40
CA VAL A 205 -12.47 1.79 -17.22
C VAL A 205 -12.14 0.32 -17.48
N GLU A 206 -12.56 -0.21 -18.62
CA GLU A 206 -12.33 -1.60 -19.00
C GLU A 206 -10.85 -1.93 -19.11
N GLU A 207 -10.07 -1.13 -19.84
CA GLU A 207 -8.62 -1.33 -19.98
C GLU A 207 -7.91 -1.28 -18.64
N THR A 208 -8.33 -0.38 -17.75
CA THR A 208 -7.75 -0.25 -16.40
C THR A 208 -8.08 -1.47 -15.54
N VAL A 209 -9.31 -1.98 -15.60
CA VAL A 209 -9.70 -3.23 -14.91
C VAL A 209 -8.89 -4.40 -15.45
N ASN A 210 -8.84 -4.57 -16.77
CA ASN A 210 -8.08 -5.65 -17.41
C ASN A 210 -6.59 -5.59 -17.07
N TYR A 211 -6.01 -4.39 -16.96
CA TYR A 211 -4.63 -4.21 -16.52
C TYR A 211 -4.41 -4.72 -15.09
N MET A 212 -5.25 -4.34 -14.13
CA MET A 212 -5.15 -4.84 -12.75
C MET A 212 -5.36 -6.36 -12.66
N ILE A 213 -6.33 -6.89 -13.40
CA ILE A 213 -6.61 -8.32 -13.45
C ILE A 213 -5.43 -9.09 -14.03
N LYS A 214 -4.82 -8.60 -15.11
CA LYS A 214 -3.62 -9.21 -15.69
C LYS A 214 -2.45 -9.24 -14.70
N MET A 215 -2.21 -8.16 -13.96
CA MET A 215 -1.16 -8.13 -12.94
C MET A 215 -1.36 -9.21 -11.88
N LEU A 216 -2.60 -9.38 -11.42
CA LEU A 216 -2.94 -10.42 -10.44
C LEU A 216 -2.86 -11.82 -11.03
N ASP A 217 -3.34 -12.04 -12.25
CA ASP A 217 -3.28 -13.35 -12.90
C ASP A 217 -1.85 -13.79 -13.18
N ASP A 218 -1.00 -12.88 -13.65
CA ASP A 218 0.42 -13.18 -13.82
C ASP A 218 1.09 -13.50 -12.48
N ALA A 219 0.72 -12.81 -11.39
CA ALA A 219 1.26 -13.08 -10.06
C ALA A 219 0.79 -14.44 -9.51
N ILE A 220 -0.52 -14.73 -9.58
CA ILE A 220 -1.15 -15.96 -9.11
C ILE A 220 -0.59 -17.19 -9.85
N ASN A 221 -0.38 -17.08 -11.16
CA ASN A 221 0.06 -18.19 -12.00
C ASN A 221 1.59 -18.35 -12.07
N SER A 222 2.36 -17.41 -11.51
CA SER A 222 3.84 -17.46 -11.55
C SER A 222 4.47 -18.58 -10.72
N GLY A 223 3.74 -19.12 -9.74
CA GLY A 223 4.30 -20.01 -8.71
C GLY A 223 5.11 -19.28 -7.62
N GLY A 224 5.23 -17.95 -7.68
CA GLY A 224 5.97 -17.15 -6.70
C GLY A 224 5.22 -16.83 -5.40
N LEU A 225 3.90 -17.00 -5.36
CA LEU A 225 3.08 -16.70 -4.18
C LEU A 225 2.73 -17.97 -3.40
N VAL A 226 3.04 -17.97 -2.10
CA VAL A 226 2.54 -18.99 -1.17
C VAL A 226 1.04 -18.81 -0.93
N TRP A 227 0.31 -19.89 -0.65
CA TRP A 227 -1.12 -19.81 -0.33
C TRP A 227 -1.39 -18.94 0.91
N ALA A 228 -0.68 -19.24 1.99
CA ALA A 228 -0.69 -18.53 3.26
C ALA A 228 0.69 -18.69 3.93
N TYR A 229 1.09 -17.74 4.76
CA TYR A 229 2.26 -17.90 5.62
C TYR A 229 1.91 -18.75 6.85
N ALA A 230 2.87 -19.56 7.30
CA ALA A 230 2.74 -20.29 8.56
C ALA A 230 2.85 -19.32 9.74
N ASP A 231 2.26 -19.68 10.89
CA ASP A 231 2.26 -18.85 12.10
C ASP A 231 3.68 -18.42 12.54
N ALA A 232 4.67 -19.30 12.35
CA ALA A 232 6.07 -19.03 12.68
C ALA A 232 6.70 -17.91 11.83
N ASP A 233 6.20 -17.68 10.61
CA ASP A 233 6.75 -16.70 9.68
C ASP A 233 6.06 -15.33 9.78
N LEU A 234 4.87 -15.27 10.40
CA LEU A 234 4.04 -14.05 10.45
C LEU A 234 4.76 -12.87 11.10
N ALA A 235 5.66 -13.10 12.04
CA ALA A 235 6.44 -12.01 12.66
C ALA A 235 7.27 -11.21 11.65
N SER A 236 7.69 -11.82 10.54
CA SER A 236 8.51 -11.18 9.49
C SER A 236 7.84 -11.08 8.13
N LYS A 237 6.79 -11.88 7.87
CA LYS A 237 6.12 -11.98 6.57
C LYS A 237 4.67 -11.52 6.58
N ALA A 238 4.07 -11.21 7.74
CA ALA A 238 2.71 -10.71 7.79
C ALA A 238 2.56 -9.42 6.97
N GLY A 239 1.57 -9.39 6.08
CA GLY A 239 1.30 -8.26 5.18
C GLY A 239 2.04 -8.31 3.84
N HIS A 240 2.91 -9.30 3.62
CA HIS A 240 3.34 -9.66 2.27
C HIS A 240 2.18 -10.32 1.51
N TRP A 241 2.14 -10.13 0.20
CA TRP A 241 1.12 -10.71 -0.67
C TRP A 241 1.23 -12.24 -0.70
N THR A 242 0.08 -12.89 -0.50
CA THR A 242 -0.09 -14.33 -0.68
C THR A 242 -0.97 -14.59 -1.91
N LYS A 243 -1.02 -15.84 -2.37
CA LYS A 243 -1.91 -16.27 -3.45
C LYS A 243 -3.38 -16.04 -3.06
N ALA A 244 -3.73 -16.34 -1.80
CA ALA A 244 -5.07 -16.08 -1.27
C ALA A 244 -5.41 -14.58 -1.29
N GLY A 245 -4.49 -13.72 -0.84
CA GLY A 245 -4.66 -12.26 -0.87
C GLY A 245 -4.82 -11.72 -2.30
N ALA A 246 -4.02 -12.19 -3.25
CA ALA A 246 -4.10 -11.79 -4.65
C ALA A 246 -5.45 -12.20 -5.29
N MET A 247 -5.89 -13.44 -5.05
CA MET A 247 -7.20 -13.92 -5.51
C MET A 247 -8.36 -13.13 -4.88
N ALA A 248 -8.25 -12.77 -3.60
CA ALA A 248 -9.25 -11.94 -2.92
C ALA A 248 -9.33 -10.53 -3.50
N LEU A 249 -8.18 -9.90 -3.79
CA LEU A 249 -8.16 -8.60 -4.47
C LEU A 249 -8.77 -8.70 -5.88
N LYS A 250 -8.52 -9.79 -6.60
CA LYS A 250 -9.14 -10.06 -7.92
C LYS A 250 -10.67 -10.08 -7.82
N CYS A 251 -11.21 -10.79 -6.83
CA CYS A 251 -12.66 -10.80 -6.56
C CYS A 251 -13.19 -9.39 -6.29
N LYS A 252 -12.49 -8.62 -5.45
CA LYS A 252 -12.86 -7.25 -5.08
C LYS A 252 -12.85 -6.29 -6.27
N ILE A 253 -11.89 -6.42 -7.17
CA ILE A 253 -11.82 -5.60 -8.39
C ILE A 253 -13.00 -5.91 -9.30
N TRP A 254 -13.27 -7.19 -9.57
CA TRP A 254 -14.42 -7.57 -10.41
C TRP A 254 -15.75 -7.14 -9.81
N GLN A 255 -15.94 -7.31 -8.51
CA GLN A 255 -17.15 -6.84 -7.82
C GLN A 255 -17.34 -5.33 -7.99
N PHE A 256 -16.27 -4.55 -7.81
CA PHE A 256 -16.35 -3.10 -7.90
C PHE A 256 -16.58 -2.65 -9.35
N ALA A 257 -15.93 -3.30 -10.33
CA ALA A 257 -16.13 -3.05 -11.75
C ALA A 257 -17.55 -3.41 -12.23
N ALA A 258 -18.13 -4.50 -11.72
CA ALA A 258 -19.48 -4.94 -12.06
C ALA A 258 -20.59 -4.11 -11.40
N SER A 259 -20.24 -3.27 -10.41
CA SER A 259 -21.21 -2.49 -9.65
C SER A 259 -21.93 -1.44 -10.51
N PRO A 260 -23.16 -1.03 -10.14
CA PRO A 260 -23.91 0.01 -10.86
C PRO A 260 -23.19 1.36 -11.01
N LEU A 261 -22.13 1.61 -10.25
CA LEU A 261 -21.31 2.81 -10.41
C LEU A 261 -20.66 2.88 -11.81
N PHE A 262 -20.24 1.74 -12.35
CA PHE A 262 -19.58 1.65 -13.67
C PHE A 262 -20.42 0.88 -14.70
N ASN A 263 -21.29 -0.01 -14.24
CA ASN A 263 -22.00 -1.00 -15.04
C ASN A 263 -23.51 -0.83 -14.87
N ASP A 264 -24.10 0.08 -15.63
CA ASP A 264 -25.53 0.40 -15.58
C ASP A 264 -26.03 0.77 -16.99
N VAL A 265 -27.35 0.82 -17.16
CA VAL A 265 -28.02 1.20 -18.41
C VAL A 265 -27.70 2.64 -18.80
N ASN A 266 -27.50 3.53 -17.82
CA ASN A 266 -27.18 4.94 -18.04
C ASN A 266 -25.93 5.34 -17.26
N GLY A 267 -25.13 6.26 -17.82
CA GLY A 267 -24.00 6.86 -17.11
C GLY A 267 -24.45 7.69 -15.91
N TYR A 268 -23.59 7.80 -14.90
CA TYR A 268 -23.89 8.50 -13.65
C TYR A 268 -24.35 9.95 -13.83
N ALA A 269 -23.80 10.67 -14.81
CA ALA A 269 -24.17 12.05 -15.15
C ALA A 269 -25.06 12.13 -16.40
N GLY A 270 -25.76 11.04 -16.73
CA GLY A 270 -26.65 10.94 -17.88
C GLY A 270 -25.94 10.62 -19.21
N GLY A 271 -24.65 10.24 -19.18
CA GLY A 271 -23.91 9.77 -20.35
C GLY A 271 -23.41 10.86 -21.31
N ASN A 272 -23.60 12.14 -20.98
CA ASN A 272 -23.34 13.25 -21.88
C ASN A 272 -21.97 13.91 -21.67
N SER A 273 -21.30 13.62 -20.55
CA SER A 273 -19.97 14.19 -20.31
C SER A 273 -18.92 13.56 -21.23
N GLU A 274 -17.86 14.32 -21.54
CA GLU A 274 -16.74 13.82 -22.33
C GLU A 274 -16.13 12.54 -21.71
N ALA A 275 -15.98 12.52 -20.38
CA ALA A 275 -15.46 11.36 -19.67
C ALA A 275 -16.37 10.12 -19.78
N GLU A 276 -17.69 10.31 -19.83
CA GLU A 276 -18.63 9.21 -20.08
C GLU A 276 -18.57 8.73 -21.53
N GLN A 277 -18.52 9.64 -22.50
CA GLN A 277 -18.43 9.28 -23.93
C GLN A 277 -17.12 8.58 -24.29
N GLN A 278 -16.04 8.89 -23.58
CA GLN A 278 -14.74 8.23 -23.70
C GLN A 278 -14.60 6.98 -22.80
N HIS A 279 -15.66 6.57 -22.10
CA HIS A 279 -15.66 5.41 -21.18
C HIS A 279 -14.57 5.48 -20.09
N LEU A 280 -14.20 6.70 -19.68
CA LEU A 280 -13.20 6.94 -18.64
C LEU A 280 -13.77 6.74 -17.23
N VAL A 281 -15.10 6.76 -17.06
CA VAL A 281 -15.75 6.67 -15.74
C VAL A 281 -16.83 5.60 -15.65
N TRP A 282 -17.09 4.86 -16.72
CA TRP A 282 -18.07 3.76 -16.79
C TRP A 282 -17.86 2.93 -18.07
N TYR A 283 -18.60 1.83 -18.22
CA TYR A 283 -18.48 0.89 -19.34
C TYR A 283 -19.33 1.23 -20.59
N GLY A 284 -20.05 2.36 -20.59
CA GLY A 284 -20.90 2.73 -21.74
C GLY A 284 -22.24 1.99 -21.83
N GLY A 285 -22.55 1.14 -20.85
CA GLY A 285 -23.79 0.35 -20.80
C GLY A 285 -23.71 -0.76 -19.77
N TYR A 286 -24.79 -1.54 -19.68
CA TYR A 286 -24.86 -2.71 -18.81
C TYR A 286 -24.27 -3.95 -19.50
N HIS A 287 -23.34 -4.60 -18.81
CA HIS A 287 -22.57 -5.78 -19.21
C HIS A 287 -22.71 -6.86 -18.14
N ALA A 288 -23.50 -7.90 -18.43
CA ALA A 288 -23.80 -8.98 -17.49
C ALA A 288 -22.56 -9.84 -17.17
N GLU A 289 -21.66 -9.97 -18.13
CA GLU A 289 -20.43 -10.75 -18.04
C GLU A 289 -19.46 -10.26 -16.96
N LEU A 290 -19.56 -8.99 -16.53
CA LEU A 290 -18.77 -8.48 -15.41
C LEU A 290 -19.15 -9.17 -14.09
N TRP A 291 -20.44 -9.47 -13.89
CA TRP A 291 -20.91 -10.27 -12.75
C TRP A 291 -20.49 -11.73 -12.88
N ASP A 292 -20.50 -12.29 -14.09
CA ASP A 292 -19.99 -13.65 -14.35
C ASP A 292 -18.50 -13.75 -14.03
N ASN A 293 -17.71 -12.73 -14.38
CA ASN A 293 -16.28 -12.67 -14.06
C ASN A 293 -16.04 -12.57 -12.55
N CYS A 294 -16.86 -11.78 -11.84
CA CYS A 294 -16.84 -11.73 -10.38
C CYS A 294 -17.14 -13.10 -9.76
N LEU A 295 -18.21 -13.76 -10.23
CA LEU A 295 -18.60 -15.09 -9.74
C LEU A 295 -17.48 -16.10 -9.96
N LYS A 296 -16.93 -16.18 -11.18
CA LYS A 296 -15.82 -17.09 -11.50
C LYS A 296 -14.59 -16.85 -10.63
N ALA A 297 -14.27 -15.59 -10.33
CA ALA A 297 -13.15 -15.27 -9.43
C ALA A 297 -13.42 -15.76 -7.99
N CYS A 298 -14.64 -15.55 -7.48
CA CYS A 298 -15.05 -16.05 -6.16
C CYS A 298 -15.05 -17.58 -6.10
N GLU A 299 -15.61 -18.27 -7.09
CA GLU A 299 -15.60 -19.74 -7.18
C GLU A 299 -14.18 -20.29 -7.22
N ALA A 300 -13.28 -19.67 -7.99
CA ALA A 300 -11.88 -20.06 -8.03
C ALA A 300 -11.21 -19.89 -6.65
N PHE A 301 -11.47 -18.79 -5.94
CA PHE A 301 -10.96 -18.59 -4.59
C PHE A 301 -11.49 -19.64 -3.61
N PHE A 302 -12.79 -19.90 -3.58
CA PHE A 302 -13.38 -20.89 -2.68
C PHE A 302 -12.90 -22.31 -2.97
N LYS A 303 -12.74 -22.67 -4.26
CA LYS A 303 -12.15 -23.96 -4.64
C LYS A 303 -10.72 -24.13 -4.12
N GLU A 304 -9.88 -23.10 -4.25
CA GLU A 304 -8.52 -23.15 -3.71
C GLU A 304 -8.53 -23.20 -2.17
N LEU A 305 -9.43 -22.45 -1.53
CA LEU A 305 -9.62 -22.47 -0.08
C LEU A 305 -10.05 -23.84 0.44
N GLU A 306 -10.96 -24.53 -0.25
CA GLU A 306 -11.36 -25.90 0.10
C GLU A 306 -10.18 -26.88 -0.02
N SER A 307 -9.31 -26.69 -1.01
CA SER A 307 -8.14 -27.54 -1.22
C SER A 307 -7.01 -27.28 -0.22
N GLN A 308 -6.76 -26.02 0.14
CA GLN A 308 -5.58 -25.61 0.92
C GLN A 308 -5.91 -25.37 2.40
N GLY A 309 -7.14 -24.98 2.72
CA GLY A 309 -7.56 -24.58 4.06
C GLY A 309 -6.89 -23.29 4.56
N GLY A 310 -6.67 -23.19 5.86
CA GLY A 310 -5.93 -22.09 6.50
C GLY A 310 -6.77 -20.85 6.84
N TYR A 311 -7.76 -20.50 6.02
CA TYR A 311 -8.63 -19.34 6.26
C TYR A 311 -10.05 -19.73 6.71
N SER A 312 -10.62 -18.95 7.61
CA SER A 312 -11.96 -19.16 8.17
C SER A 312 -12.46 -17.92 8.92
N LEU A 313 -13.77 -17.70 8.93
CA LEU A 313 -14.40 -16.67 9.77
C LEU A 313 -14.16 -16.95 11.26
N ASN A 314 -13.88 -15.89 12.02
CA ASN A 314 -13.88 -15.99 13.47
C ASN A 314 -15.32 -16.10 13.97
N LYS A 315 -15.59 -17.13 14.77
CA LYS A 315 -16.92 -17.39 15.32
C LYS A 315 -16.99 -16.96 16.77
N ALA A 316 -18.13 -16.41 17.16
CA ALA A 316 -18.44 -16.18 18.56
C ALA A 316 -18.45 -17.50 19.32
N SER A 317 -17.97 -17.50 20.56
CA SER A 317 -18.04 -18.70 21.41
C SER A 317 -19.47 -18.99 21.90
N GLU A 318 -20.31 -17.97 21.96
CA GLU A 318 -21.71 -18.04 22.38
C GLU A 318 -22.55 -17.05 21.57
N GLU A 319 -23.87 -17.27 21.49
CA GLU A 319 -24.81 -16.42 20.76
C GLU A 319 -25.21 -15.17 21.57
N THR A 320 -24.22 -14.39 22.01
CA THR A 320 -24.42 -13.14 22.76
C THR A 320 -23.83 -11.95 22.02
N PRO A 321 -24.43 -10.74 22.11
CA PRO A 321 -23.88 -9.53 21.49
C PRO A 321 -22.41 -9.27 21.85
N GLU A 322 -22.01 -9.59 23.08
CA GLU A 322 -20.65 -9.46 23.58
C GLU A 322 -19.68 -10.39 22.84
N GLN A 323 -20.04 -11.65 22.67
CA GLN A 323 -19.20 -12.64 22.00
C GLN A 323 -19.12 -12.42 20.49
N TYR A 324 -20.20 -11.98 19.84
CA TYR A 324 -20.14 -11.54 18.44
C TYR A 324 -19.19 -10.36 18.27
N ARG A 325 -19.29 -9.36 19.16
CA ARG A 325 -18.39 -8.21 19.14
C ARG A 325 -16.94 -8.62 19.37
N GLN A 326 -16.69 -9.56 20.28
CA GLN A 326 -15.35 -10.08 20.54
C GLN A 326 -14.79 -10.81 19.32
N ALA A 327 -15.53 -11.75 18.73
CA ALA A 327 -15.11 -12.48 17.54
C ALA A 327 -14.77 -11.53 16.38
N TYR A 328 -15.63 -10.55 16.10
CA TYR A 328 -15.40 -9.52 15.09
C TYR A 328 -14.09 -8.76 15.35
N ARG A 329 -13.84 -8.28 16.58
CA ARG A 329 -12.60 -7.56 16.91
C ARG A 329 -11.36 -8.43 16.73
N MET A 330 -11.42 -9.67 17.22
CA MET A 330 -10.28 -10.60 17.12
C MET A 330 -9.98 -10.97 15.67
N GLY A 331 -10.98 -10.87 14.78
CA GLY A 331 -10.83 -11.07 13.35
C GLY A 331 -9.81 -10.17 12.68
N TYR A 332 -9.59 -8.96 13.18
CA TYR A 332 -8.69 -7.99 12.52
C TYR A 332 -7.50 -7.56 13.40
N ILE A 333 -7.56 -7.78 14.72
CA ILE A 333 -6.48 -7.41 15.65
C ILE A 333 -5.30 -8.39 15.55
N ARG A 334 -5.57 -9.70 15.50
CA ARG A 334 -4.53 -10.73 15.52
C ARG A 334 -3.79 -10.83 14.20
N GLN A 335 -2.47 -10.99 14.27
CA GLN A 335 -1.64 -11.23 13.08
C GLN A 335 -1.94 -12.58 12.44
N ASN A 336 -2.24 -13.59 13.25
CA ASN A 336 -2.59 -14.94 12.81
C ASN A 336 -4.11 -15.16 12.67
N SER A 337 -4.89 -14.08 12.55
CA SER A 337 -6.33 -14.24 12.31
C SER A 337 -6.55 -14.96 10.99
N LYS A 338 -7.30 -16.06 11.04
CA LYS A 338 -7.68 -16.85 9.86
C LYS A 338 -8.67 -16.14 8.95
N GLU A 339 -9.18 -14.98 9.35
CA GLU A 339 -10.10 -14.18 8.55
C GLU A 339 -9.36 -13.14 7.67
N VAL A 340 -8.08 -12.90 7.95
CA VAL A 340 -7.28 -11.89 7.26
C VAL A 340 -6.57 -12.50 6.05
N LEU A 341 -7.05 -12.18 4.86
CA LEU A 341 -6.42 -12.60 3.60
C LEU A 341 -5.22 -11.75 3.20
N HIS A 342 -5.26 -10.45 3.53
CA HIS A 342 -4.16 -9.51 3.36
C HIS A 342 -4.31 -8.37 4.38
N SER A 343 -3.21 -7.91 4.97
CA SER A 343 -3.24 -6.79 5.91
C SER A 343 -2.17 -5.76 5.59
N VAL A 344 -2.58 -4.49 5.50
CA VAL A 344 -1.67 -3.35 5.57
C VAL A 344 -1.59 -2.91 7.03
N ARG A 345 -0.41 -2.54 7.51
CA ARG A 345 -0.20 -2.10 8.89
C ARG A 345 0.66 -0.84 8.90
N THR A 346 0.39 0.05 9.84
CA THR A 346 1.24 1.22 10.10
C THR A 346 1.67 1.20 11.57
N ASN A 347 2.91 1.57 11.82
CA ASN A 347 3.38 1.76 13.19
C ASN A 347 3.06 3.21 13.56
N MET A 348 2.07 3.42 14.43
CA MET A 348 1.90 4.70 15.10
C MET A 348 2.65 4.62 16.43
N SER A 349 3.38 5.68 16.78
CA SER A 349 3.69 6.02 18.17
C SER A 349 2.60 6.98 18.65
N ASP A 350 1.80 6.55 19.63
CA ASP A 350 0.85 7.43 20.29
C ASP A 350 1.51 8.33 21.34
N ALA A 351 0.71 9.16 22.03
CA ALA A 351 1.17 9.97 23.16
C ALA A 351 1.73 9.15 24.35
N PHE A 352 1.66 7.81 24.29
CA PHE A 352 2.16 6.86 25.28
C PHE A 352 3.35 6.04 24.76
N ASN A 353 3.96 6.40 23.62
CA ASN A 353 5.06 5.66 22.99
C ASN A 353 4.72 4.19 22.64
N SER A 354 3.44 3.83 22.50
CA SER A 354 3.05 2.51 22.01
C SER A 354 3.26 2.46 20.50
N SER A 355 4.12 1.57 20.01
CA SER A 355 4.51 1.46 18.59
C SER A 355 3.57 0.59 17.74
N SER A 356 2.39 0.22 18.25
CA SER A 356 1.43 -0.65 17.57
C SER A 356 -0.01 -0.26 17.87
N TYR A 357 -0.75 0.09 16.81
CA TYR A 357 -2.22 0.17 16.68
C TYR A 357 -3.02 0.10 18.00
N MET A 358 -3.43 1.27 18.54
CA MET A 358 -4.07 1.45 19.85
C MET A 358 -5.51 0.89 20.04
N TRP A 359 -5.96 -0.05 19.22
CA TRP A 359 -7.30 -0.65 19.37
C TRP A 359 -7.36 -1.52 20.64
N HIS A 360 -6.20 -1.92 21.16
CA HIS A 360 -6.03 -2.64 22.42
C HIS A 360 -6.34 -1.80 23.67
N SER A 361 -6.34 -0.47 23.61
CA SER A 361 -6.78 0.36 24.75
C SER A 361 -8.27 0.15 25.10
N TRP A 362 -9.02 -0.47 24.18
CA TRP A 362 -10.43 -0.85 24.32
C TRP A 362 -10.61 -2.33 24.66
N ALA A 363 -9.51 -3.06 24.88
CA ALA A 363 -9.48 -4.47 25.24
C ALA A 363 -8.57 -4.70 26.46
N VAL A 364 -8.73 -5.84 27.13
CA VAL A 364 -7.85 -6.19 28.25
C VAL A 364 -6.46 -6.51 27.68
N PRO A 365 -5.36 -5.87 28.14
CA PRO A 365 -4.01 -5.98 27.55
C PRO A 365 -3.47 -7.42 27.40
N SER A 366 -3.98 -8.37 28.19
CA SER A 366 -3.61 -9.79 28.12
C SER A 366 -4.04 -10.48 26.82
N LEU A 367 -5.04 -9.96 26.10
CA LEU A 367 -5.59 -10.57 24.88
C LEU A 367 -4.85 -10.18 23.59
N CYS A 368 -3.96 -9.18 23.65
CA CYS A 368 -3.28 -8.61 22.48
C CYS A 368 -1.87 -9.17 22.25
N ARG A 369 -1.41 -10.10 23.11
CA ARG A 369 -0.09 -10.75 23.01
C ARG A 369 -0.14 -12.15 22.37
N THR A 370 -1.32 -12.59 21.92
CA THR A 370 -1.59 -13.84 21.20
C THR A 370 -2.47 -13.53 20.00
#